data_AF-A0A2D9T1Y6-F1
#
_entry.id   AF-A0A2D9T1Y6-F1
#
_cell.length_a   1.000
_cell.length_b   1.000
_cell.length_c   1.000
_cell.angle_alpha   90.00
_cell.angle_beta   90.00
_cell.angle_gamma   90.00
#
_symmetry.space_group_name_H-M   'P 1'
#
loop_
_entity.id
_entity.type
_entity.pdbx_description
1 polymer ?
#
loop_
_entity_poly.entity_id
_entity_poly.type
_entity_poly.pdbx_seq_one_letter_code
_entity_poly.pdbx_strand_id
1 'polypeptide(L)'
;MTSTQTHRTQAQPVAEKRDAAPTSRLPGLHRKPVAERRALCTEHVDEALRFPLETGATLPLEVADRMSENVIAIQGLPLSVATNFRVAGRDVLVPMSVEEPSVV
;
A
#
# COMPACT_ATOMS: atom_id res chain seq x y z
N MET A 1 38.42 -28.33 -34.39
CA MET A 1 38.09 -28.56 -32.98
C MET A 1 38.39 -27.25 -32.24
N THR A 2 37.50 -26.46 -31.65
CA THR A 2 36.03 -26.45 -31.53
C THR A 2 35.69 -25.00 -31.15
N SER A 3 34.99 -24.26 -32.00
CA SER A 3 34.57 -22.88 -31.71
C SER A 3 33.42 -22.92 -30.70
N THR A 4 33.65 -22.39 -29.50
CA THR A 4 32.62 -22.33 -28.44
C THR A 4 31.78 -21.08 -28.65
N GLN A 5 30.55 -21.27 -29.14
CA GLN A 5 29.58 -20.20 -29.35
C GLN A 5 28.72 -20.04 -28.09
N THR A 6 28.98 -18.98 -27.32
CA THR A 6 28.21 -18.65 -26.11
C THR A 6 26.83 -18.14 -26.51
N HIS A 7 25.80 -18.96 -26.31
CA HIS A 7 24.40 -18.55 -26.44
C HIS A 7 24.04 -17.55 -25.34
N ARG A 8 23.91 -16.27 -25.72
CA ARG A 8 23.35 -15.21 -24.86
C ARG A 8 21.83 -15.26 -24.99
N THR A 9 21.16 -15.93 -24.06
CA THR A 9 19.70 -15.92 -23.97
C THR A 9 19.24 -14.51 -23.62
N GLN A 10 18.72 -13.77 -24.59
CA GLN A 10 17.97 -12.54 -24.33
C GLN A 10 16.60 -12.95 -23.78
N ALA A 11 16.38 -12.70 -22.49
CA ALA A 11 15.03 -12.72 -21.93
C ALA A 11 14.27 -11.54 -22.52
N GLN A 12 13.33 -11.82 -23.44
CA GLN A 12 12.35 -10.83 -23.89
C GLN A 12 11.44 -10.49 -22.71
N PRO A 13 11.19 -9.21 -22.41
CA PRO A 13 10.21 -8.86 -21.40
C PRO A 13 8.83 -9.25 -21.94
N VAL A 14 8.18 -10.21 -21.27
CA VAL A 14 6.78 -10.54 -21.48
C VAL A 14 5.99 -9.27 -21.14
N ALA A 15 5.50 -8.60 -22.17
CA ALA A 15 4.61 -7.46 -22.01
C ALA A 15 3.26 -7.98 -21.50
N GLU A 16 3.14 -8.11 -20.17
CA GLU A 16 1.84 -8.29 -19.55
C GLU A 16 0.95 -7.11 -19.93
N LYS A 17 -0.25 -7.45 -20.40
CA LYS A 17 -1.31 -6.53 -20.78
C LYS A 17 -1.66 -5.70 -19.54
N ARG A 18 -1.14 -4.47 -19.47
CA ARG A 18 -1.38 -3.57 -18.35
C ARG A 18 -2.78 -2.99 -18.52
N ASP A 19 -3.77 -3.58 -17.87
CA ASP A 19 -4.91 -2.78 -17.41
C ASP A 19 -4.32 -1.54 -16.74
N ALA A 20 -4.79 -0.34 -17.11
CA ALA A 20 -4.16 0.91 -16.71
C ALA A 20 -4.01 0.92 -15.18
N ALA A 21 -2.77 0.72 -14.70
CA ALA A 21 -2.52 0.56 -13.29
C ALA A 21 -3.02 1.80 -12.54
N PRO A 22 -3.68 1.65 -11.37
CA PRO A 22 -4.19 2.76 -10.61
C PRO A 22 -3.11 3.83 -10.36
N THR A 23 -3.45 5.10 -10.57
CA THR A 23 -2.51 6.23 -10.45
C THR A 23 -2.28 6.63 -8.99
N SER A 24 -1.05 6.94 -8.62
CA SER A 24 -0.72 7.45 -7.27
C SER A 24 -1.09 8.93 -7.10
N ARG A 25 -1.47 9.61 -8.19
CA ARG A 25 -1.72 11.06 -8.22
C ARG A 25 -3.17 11.36 -7.87
N LEU A 26 -3.41 11.73 -6.62
CA LEU A 26 -4.74 12.07 -6.09
C LEU A 26 -4.78 13.56 -5.67
N PRO A 27 -4.98 14.49 -6.62
CA PRO A 27 -4.91 15.92 -6.34
C PRO A 27 -5.99 16.36 -5.34
N GLY A 28 -5.58 17.14 -4.35
CA GLY A 28 -6.50 17.68 -3.33
C GLY A 28 -7.04 16.65 -2.35
N LEU A 29 -6.46 15.43 -2.27
CA LEU A 29 -6.90 14.36 -1.37
C LEU A 29 -7.06 14.86 0.09
N HIS A 30 -6.09 15.62 0.60
CA HIS A 30 -6.10 16.18 1.95
C HIS A 30 -7.28 17.14 2.25
N ARG A 31 -7.92 17.70 1.21
CA ARG A 31 -9.07 18.62 1.35
C ARG A 31 -10.40 17.88 1.40
N LYS A 32 -10.42 16.58 1.07
CA LYS A 32 -11.62 15.76 0.98
C LYS A 32 -12.03 15.20 2.34
N PRO A 33 -13.33 14.95 2.59
CA PRO A 33 -13.79 14.19 3.75
C PRO A 33 -13.13 12.81 3.83
N VAL A 34 -12.97 12.26 5.04
CA VAL A 34 -12.31 10.95 5.26
C VAL A 34 -12.93 9.83 4.41
N ALA A 35 -14.27 9.78 4.32
CA ALA A 35 -14.96 8.76 3.53
C ALA A 35 -14.60 8.83 2.03
N GLU A 36 -14.50 10.03 1.47
CA GLU A 36 -14.12 10.23 0.07
C GLU A 36 -12.63 9.91 -0.15
N ARG A 37 -11.76 10.30 0.79
CA ARG A 37 -10.35 9.88 0.77
C ARG A 37 -10.22 8.37 0.74
N ARG A 38 -10.93 7.68 1.63
CA ARG A 38 -10.94 6.23 1.73
C ARG A 38 -11.42 5.58 0.44
N ALA A 39 -12.54 6.03 -0.12
CA ALA A 39 -13.07 5.50 -1.38
C ALA A 39 -12.03 5.57 -2.53
N LEU A 40 -11.36 6.72 -2.68
CA LEU A 40 -10.30 6.91 -3.68
C LEU A 40 -9.08 6.00 -3.44
N CYS A 41 -8.74 5.75 -2.18
CA CYS A 41 -7.60 4.88 -1.82
C CYS A 41 -7.95 3.40 -1.91
N THR A 42 -9.22 3.01 -1.72
CA THR A 42 -9.65 1.62 -1.74
C THR A 42 -9.69 0.99 -3.13
N GLU A 43 -9.53 1.79 -4.20
CA GLU A 43 -9.25 1.28 -5.54
C GLU A 43 -7.86 0.64 -5.67
N HIS A 44 -6.95 0.94 -4.73
CA HIS A 44 -5.56 0.47 -4.73
C HIS A 44 -5.30 -0.72 -3.80
N VAL A 45 -6.31 -1.21 -3.09
CA VAL A 45 -6.17 -2.25 -2.07
C VAL A 45 -7.16 -3.38 -2.30
N ASP A 46 -6.86 -4.56 -1.77
CA ASP A 46 -7.76 -5.70 -1.85
C ASP A 46 -9.11 -5.42 -1.18
N GLU A 47 -10.19 -5.96 -1.74
CA GLU A 47 -11.57 -5.80 -1.23
C GLU A 47 -11.67 -6.15 0.27
N ALA A 48 -10.90 -7.15 0.72
CA ALA A 48 -10.85 -7.60 2.11
C ALA A 48 -10.40 -6.51 3.09
N LEU A 49 -9.67 -5.48 2.63
CA LEU A 49 -9.17 -4.38 3.45
C LEU A 49 -10.17 -3.23 3.59
N ARG A 50 -11.27 -3.23 2.82
CA ARG A 50 -12.27 -2.15 2.90
C ARG A 50 -12.95 -2.08 4.25
N PHE A 51 -13.45 -3.21 4.76
CA PHE A 51 -14.15 -3.24 6.05
C PHE A 51 -13.26 -2.77 7.22
N PRO A 52 -11.99 -3.24 7.36
CA PRO A 52 -11.08 -2.71 8.38
C PRO A 52 -10.82 -1.20 8.26
N LEU A 53 -10.60 -0.69 7.05
CA LEU A 53 -10.41 0.75 6.80
C LEU A 53 -11.68 1.56 7.08
N GLU A 54 -12.85 0.93 6.94
CA GLU A 54 -14.14 1.57 7.16
C GLU A 54 -14.49 1.75 8.63
N THR A 55 -14.31 0.67 9.38
CA THR A 55 -14.69 0.54 10.78
C THR A 55 -13.59 0.98 11.74
N GLY A 56 -12.37 1.19 11.24
CA GLY A 56 -11.20 1.36 12.09
C GLY A 56 -10.88 0.09 12.88
N ALA A 57 -11.19 -1.09 12.32
CA ALA A 57 -10.96 -2.36 12.99
C ALA A 57 -9.49 -2.47 13.37
N THR A 58 -9.25 -2.72 14.65
CA THR A 58 -7.90 -2.89 15.20
C THR A 58 -7.52 -4.37 15.22
N LEU A 59 -6.25 -4.61 15.52
CA LEU A 59 -5.77 -5.93 15.91
C LEU A 59 -6.68 -6.53 17.01
N PRO A 60 -7.09 -7.80 16.95
CA PRO A 60 -7.82 -8.45 18.06
C PRO A 60 -6.92 -8.55 19.30
N LEU A 61 -7.51 -8.40 20.51
CA LEU A 61 -6.74 -8.41 21.76
C LEU A 61 -6.05 -9.74 22.00
N GLU A 62 -6.66 -10.86 21.60
CA GLU A 62 -6.08 -12.20 21.71
C GLU A 62 -4.91 -12.43 20.75
N VAL A 63 -4.84 -11.65 19.67
CA VAL A 63 -3.66 -11.62 18.81
C VAL A 63 -2.58 -10.76 19.45
N ALA A 64 -2.95 -9.59 19.99
CA ALA A 64 -2.02 -8.71 20.69
C ALA A 64 -1.35 -9.38 21.91
N ASP A 65 -2.11 -10.10 22.72
CA ASP A 65 -1.63 -10.85 23.90
C ASP A 65 -0.60 -11.93 23.53
N ARG A 66 -0.66 -12.47 22.31
CA ARG A 66 0.34 -13.40 21.78
C ARG A 66 1.55 -12.71 21.15
N MET A 67 1.49 -11.40 20.93
CA MET A 67 2.56 -10.62 20.29
C MET A 67 3.53 -9.97 21.29
N SER A 68 3.13 -9.77 22.55
CA SER A 68 3.92 -9.06 23.57
C SER A 68 3.56 -9.52 24.98
N GLU A 69 4.44 -9.31 25.95
CA GLU A 69 4.15 -9.59 27.36
C GLU A 69 3.32 -8.45 28.01
N ASN A 70 2.54 -8.81 29.05
CA ASN A 70 1.78 -7.89 29.89
C ASN A 70 0.83 -6.95 29.11
N VAL A 71 0.21 -7.45 28.05
CA VAL A 71 -0.75 -6.68 27.24
C VAL A 71 -2.01 -6.38 28.06
N ILE A 72 -2.34 -5.10 28.17
CA ILE A 72 -3.57 -4.63 28.84
C ILE A 72 -4.51 -3.88 27.88
N ALA A 73 -4.00 -3.43 26.74
CA ALA A 73 -4.74 -2.65 25.75
C ALA A 73 -4.00 -2.63 24.41
N ILE A 74 -4.69 -2.18 23.36
CA ILE A 74 -4.12 -1.84 22.05
C ILE A 74 -4.19 -0.32 21.90
N GLN A 75 -3.08 0.29 21.47
CA GLN A 75 -3.03 1.71 21.14
C GLN A 75 -2.96 1.89 19.63
N GLY A 76 -3.93 2.62 19.06
CA GLY A 76 -3.96 2.95 17.64
C GLY A 76 -3.20 4.23 17.29
N LEU A 77 -2.79 4.35 16.03
CA LEU A 77 -2.23 5.56 15.43
C LEU A 77 -3.03 5.94 14.18
N PRO A 78 -3.04 7.23 13.78
CA PRO A 78 -3.65 7.62 12.50
C PRO A 78 -3.03 6.83 11.35
N LEU A 79 -3.84 6.30 10.45
CA LEU A 79 -3.39 5.70 9.20
C LEU A 79 -3.72 6.64 8.05
N SER A 80 -2.68 7.08 7.34
CA SER A 80 -2.76 7.97 6.18
C SER A 80 -2.07 7.35 4.98
N VAL A 81 -2.19 7.98 3.81
CA VAL A 81 -1.48 7.56 2.60
C VAL A 81 -0.75 8.73 1.97
N ALA A 82 0.53 8.53 1.64
CA ALA A 82 1.25 9.47 0.79
C ALA A 82 0.99 9.16 -0.68
N THR A 83 0.83 10.23 -1.45
CA THR A 83 0.47 10.20 -2.88
C THR A 83 1.66 10.61 -3.74
N ASN A 84 1.57 10.41 -5.05
CA ASN A 84 2.58 10.79 -6.05
C ASN A 84 3.89 9.98 -6.01
N PHE A 85 3.92 8.83 -5.33
CA PHE A 85 5.08 7.96 -5.32
C PHE A 85 5.14 7.08 -6.58
N ARG A 86 6.35 6.95 -7.13
CA ARG A 86 6.65 6.04 -8.24
C ARG A 86 7.91 5.23 -7.95
N VAL A 87 7.76 3.91 -7.86
CA VAL A 87 8.84 2.97 -7.55
C VAL A 87 9.01 2.01 -8.71
N ALA A 88 10.22 1.91 -9.27
CA ALA A 88 10.51 1.07 -10.44
C ALA A 88 9.52 1.27 -11.61
N GLY A 89 9.09 2.51 -11.84
CA GLY A 89 8.16 2.84 -12.92
C GLY A 89 6.70 2.46 -12.65
N ARG A 90 6.34 2.09 -11.41
CA ARG A 90 4.98 1.79 -10.97
C ARG A 90 4.52 2.83 -9.97
N ASP A 91 3.31 3.33 -10.16
CA ASP A 91 2.66 4.24 -9.22
C ASP A 91 2.19 3.46 -8.00
N VAL A 92 2.46 3.98 -6.81
CA VAL A 92 2.10 3.35 -5.53
C VAL A 92 1.56 4.39 -4.54
N LEU A 93 0.58 4.00 -3.73
CA LEU A 93 0.24 4.72 -2.51
C LEU A 93 1.07 4.15 -1.36
N VAL A 94 1.61 5.02 -0.51
CA VAL A 94 2.46 4.61 0.62
C VAL A 94 1.67 4.75 1.92
N PRO A 95 1.27 3.66 2.59
CA PRO A 95 0.61 3.74 3.89
C PRO A 95 1.58 4.25 4.95
N MET A 96 1.12 5.20 5.77
CA MET A 96 1.90 5.82 6.84
C MET A 96 1.08 5.84 8.12
N SER A 97 1.63 5.30 9.21
CA SER A 97 1.01 5.37 10.54
C SER A 97 1.86 6.24 11.46
N VAL A 98 1.39 7.46 11.70
CA VAL A 98 2.16 8.53 12.37
C VAL A 98 1.21 9.58 12.95
N GLU A 99 1.57 10.16 14.10
CA GLU A 99 0.82 11.21 14.80
C GLU A 99 1.26 12.63 14.45
N GLU A 100 2.47 12.79 13.91
CA GLU A 100 3.10 14.08 13.66
C GLU A 100 2.47 14.83 12.45
N PRO A 101 1.95 16.06 12.65
CA PRO A 101 1.40 16.86 11.56
C PRO A 101 2.44 17.20 10.49
N SER A 102 1.97 17.33 9.23
CA SER A 102 2.79 17.71 8.06
C SER A 102 3.84 16.68 7.60
N VAL A 103 3.94 15.51 8.25
CA VAL A 103 4.80 14.40 7.79
C VAL A 103 4.26 13.75 6.52
N VAL A 104 2.94 13.58 6.44
CA VAL A 104 2.22 12.96 5.30
C VAL A 104 1.75 14.03 4.33
#